data_AF-A0A5X4PE72-F1
#
_entry.id   AF-A0A5X4PE72-F1
#
_cell.length_a   1.000
_cell.length_b   1.000
_cell.length_c   1.000
_cell.angle_alpha   90.00
_cell.angle_beta   90.00
_cell.angle_gamma   90.00
#
_symmetry.space_group_name_H-M   'P 1'
#
loop_
_entity.id
_entity.type
_entity.pdbx_description
1 polymer ?
#
loop_
_entity_poly.entity_id
_entity_poly.type
_entity_poly.pdbx_seq_one_letter_code
_entity_poly.pdbx_strand_id
1 'polypeptide(L)'
;MMLGFGNNTKSSLAMDISEKQTSIPVVPGTGKQFSRLLTRDVDGEHQPGEMYAKLTLTDSNQSVYEICHLVAVEQDTLTVIRAREGTEARAWALNDIVANFATRGSEENFAQIFHLQNGQYTAGDAGGTENALTLALPTTAFVNGGDDWSLRTPLVVYPAHDNTEACTLALSMGERVVGIFPLRKGDGSELGPGDIRTGIPLICLLNSEKDSFIVANSAGIYGEFYTKPEADERFQPKGNYAPAGESYTKQESDNRFQPKGNYAPAGEAYTKEQSDARYIQNEKLGAQSSIGTPSNSTTTVPAGCTQVGVTLSYDGSTGTHVTSLIYKPVQVFINGAWRTIEG
;
A
#
# COMPACT_ATOMS: atom_id res chain seq x y z
N MET A 1 15.70 -16.62 -32.30
CA MET A 1 16.20 -18.00 -32.53
C MET A 1 16.94 -18.49 -31.28
N MET A 2 16.90 -19.78 -30.96
CA MET A 2 17.60 -20.35 -29.79
C MET A 2 18.79 -21.20 -30.23
N LEU A 3 19.88 -21.16 -29.43
CA LEU A 3 21.06 -21.98 -29.65
C LEU A 3 20.85 -23.38 -29.08
N GLY A 4 20.96 -24.39 -29.94
CA GLY A 4 20.97 -25.80 -29.58
C GLY A 4 22.36 -26.27 -29.16
N PHE A 5 22.40 -27.12 -28.13
CA PHE A 5 23.62 -27.69 -27.59
C PHE A 5 23.39 -29.16 -27.23
N GLY A 6 24.39 -30.02 -27.50
CA GLY A 6 24.29 -31.45 -27.24
C GLY A 6 25.56 -32.01 -26.64
N ASN A 7 25.39 -32.94 -25.70
CA ASN A 7 26.53 -33.59 -25.05
C ASN A 7 27.29 -34.48 -26.04
N ASN A 8 28.60 -34.23 -26.18
CA ASN A 8 29.53 -35.05 -26.98
C ASN A 8 29.07 -35.31 -28.43
N THR A 9 28.33 -34.39 -29.04
CA THR A 9 27.82 -34.57 -30.40
C THR A 9 28.93 -34.36 -31.43
N LYS A 10 29.39 -35.45 -32.06
CA LYS A 10 30.49 -35.45 -33.02
C LYS A 10 30.36 -36.58 -34.04
N SER A 11 30.82 -36.34 -35.25
CA SER A 11 30.97 -37.35 -36.31
C SER A 11 32.15 -36.99 -37.22
N SER A 12 32.34 -37.78 -38.26
CA SER A 12 33.24 -37.50 -39.36
C SER A 12 32.48 -37.31 -40.66
N LEU A 13 33.08 -36.59 -41.60
CA LEU A 13 32.57 -36.44 -42.96
C LEU A 13 32.59 -37.78 -43.68
N ALA A 14 31.49 -38.10 -44.37
CA ALA A 14 31.36 -39.33 -45.16
C ALA A 14 31.95 -39.24 -46.58
N MET A 15 32.39 -38.04 -46.99
CA MET A 15 33.11 -37.77 -48.23
C MET A 15 33.78 -36.40 -48.18
N ASP A 16 34.66 -36.11 -49.14
CA ASP A 16 35.20 -34.77 -49.35
C ASP A 16 34.06 -33.78 -49.65
N ILE A 17 34.16 -32.57 -49.10
CA ILE A 17 33.23 -31.47 -49.35
C ILE A 17 33.98 -30.23 -49.83
N SER A 18 33.35 -29.48 -50.72
CA SER A 18 33.89 -28.18 -51.17
C SER A 18 33.50 -27.02 -50.25
N GLU A 19 34.18 -25.90 -50.42
CA GLU A 19 33.91 -24.62 -49.72
C GLU A 19 32.48 -24.11 -49.93
N LYS A 20 31.86 -24.43 -51.06
CA LYS A 20 30.50 -23.96 -51.43
C LYS A 20 29.40 -24.92 -50.97
N GLN A 21 29.77 -26.10 -50.48
CA GLN A 21 28.81 -27.14 -50.15
C GLN A 21 28.17 -26.89 -48.79
N THR A 22 26.84 -26.76 -48.78
CA THR A 22 26.02 -26.53 -47.58
C THR A 22 25.35 -27.79 -47.06
N SER A 23 25.31 -28.86 -47.86
CA SER A 23 24.84 -30.18 -47.45
C SER A 23 26.03 -31.06 -47.12
N ILE A 24 26.23 -31.33 -45.83
CA ILE A 24 27.40 -32.02 -45.29
C ILE A 24 26.99 -33.45 -44.92
N PRO A 25 27.42 -34.46 -45.68
CA PRO A 25 27.16 -35.85 -45.35
C PRO A 25 28.10 -36.31 -44.22
N VAL A 26 27.54 -36.95 -43.20
CA VAL A 26 28.27 -37.54 -42.08
C VAL A 26 28.23 -39.05 -42.13
N VAL A 27 29.10 -39.71 -41.37
CA VAL A 27 29.13 -41.18 -41.26
C VAL A 27 27.72 -41.73 -41.00
N PRO A 28 27.29 -42.79 -41.72
CA PRO A 28 25.94 -43.32 -41.59
C PRO A 28 25.54 -43.66 -40.14
N GLY A 29 24.30 -43.33 -39.78
CA GLY A 29 23.73 -43.51 -38.44
C GLY A 29 24.09 -42.43 -37.42
N THR A 30 24.94 -41.47 -37.79
CA THR A 30 25.41 -40.41 -36.88
C THR A 30 24.67 -39.09 -37.04
N GLY A 31 23.82 -38.90 -38.05
CA GLY A 31 23.01 -37.68 -38.21
C GLY A 31 21.98 -37.48 -37.10
N LYS A 32 21.47 -38.58 -36.52
CA LYS A 32 20.44 -38.56 -35.45
C LYS A 32 20.86 -37.80 -34.18
N GLN A 33 22.16 -37.74 -33.85
CA GLN A 33 22.61 -36.92 -32.71
C GLN A 33 22.60 -35.42 -33.05
N PHE A 34 22.84 -35.04 -34.30
CA PHE A 34 22.77 -33.65 -34.74
C PHE A 34 21.32 -33.17 -34.83
N SER A 35 20.38 -34.04 -35.20
CA SER A 35 18.95 -33.66 -35.21
C SER A 35 18.46 -33.28 -33.81
N ARG A 36 19.03 -33.85 -32.75
CA ARG A 36 18.71 -33.47 -31.37
C ARG A 36 19.12 -32.05 -31.01
N LEU A 37 20.15 -31.51 -31.67
CA LEU A 37 20.57 -30.12 -31.48
C LEU A 37 19.51 -29.14 -32.00
N LEU A 38 18.59 -29.60 -32.85
CA LEU A 38 17.47 -28.82 -33.38
C LEU A 38 16.14 -29.16 -32.68
N THR A 39 16.20 -29.85 -31.53
CA THR A 39 15.05 -30.14 -30.66
C THR A 39 15.34 -29.74 -29.20
N ARG A 40 14.32 -29.53 -28.38
CA ARG A 40 14.47 -29.26 -26.94
C ARG A 40 13.98 -30.45 -26.13
N ASP A 41 14.58 -30.64 -24.96
CA ASP A 41 14.17 -31.67 -24.00
C ASP A 41 12.92 -31.28 -23.19
N VAL A 42 12.38 -30.06 -23.37
CA VAL A 42 11.27 -29.53 -22.59
C VAL A 42 10.09 -29.17 -23.49
N ASP A 43 9.00 -29.92 -23.34
CA ASP A 43 7.70 -29.63 -23.94
C ASP A 43 7.03 -28.51 -23.14
N GLY A 44 7.02 -27.30 -23.68
CA GLY A 44 6.32 -26.17 -23.06
C GLY A 44 5.66 -25.31 -24.13
N GLU A 45 4.35 -25.08 -23.99
CA GLU A 45 3.48 -24.30 -24.90
C GLU A 45 3.88 -22.81 -25.07
N HIS A 46 4.97 -22.37 -24.43
CA HIS A 46 5.48 -21.01 -24.60
C HIS A 46 6.28 -20.92 -25.90
N GLN A 47 5.56 -20.50 -26.95
CA GLN A 47 5.99 -20.21 -28.33
C GLN A 47 7.43 -20.62 -28.66
N PRO A 48 7.64 -21.77 -29.32
CA PRO A 48 8.97 -22.23 -29.68
C PRO A 48 9.56 -21.29 -30.73
N GLY A 49 10.59 -20.53 -30.34
CA GLY A 49 11.44 -19.86 -31.32
C GLY A 49 12.20 -20.91 -32.14
N GLU A 50 12.45 -20.61 -33.41
CA GLU A 50 13.28 -21.46 -34.28
C GLU A 50 14.64 -21.75 -33.61
N MET A 51 15.18 -22.95 -33.85
CA MET A 51 16.47 -23.36 -33.29
C MET A 51 17.51 -23.60 -34.36
N TYR A 52 18.75 -23.33 -34.00
CA TYR A 52 19.93 -23.67 -34.80
C TYR A 52 21.03 -24.15 -33.86
N ALA A 53 22.00 -24.88 -34.39
CA ALA A 53 23.16 -25.29 -33.61
C ALA A 53 24.45 -24.81 -34.25
N LYS A 54 25.49 -24.59 -33.46
CA LYS A 54 26.82 -24.24 -33.96
C LYS A 54 27.65 -25.50 -34.12
N LEU A 55 28.15 -25.75 -35.32
CA LEU A 55 29.03 -26.86 -35.63
C LEU A 55 30.42 -26.34 -35.95
N THR A 56 31.42 -27.08 -35.53
CA THR A 56 32.82 -26.89 -35.93
C THR A 56 33.18 -27.99 -36.90
N LEU A 57 33.60 -27.60 -38.10
CA LEU A 57 34.35 -28.46 -39.02
C LEU A 57 35.83 -28.28 -38.73
N THR A 58 36.58 -29.37 -38.65
CA THR A 58 38.01 -29.30 -38.34
C THR A 58 38.73 -30.53 -38.86
N ASP A 59 40.02 -30.38 -39.16
CA ASP A 59 40.85 -31.50 -39.60
C ASP A 59 41.06 -32.50 -38.46
N SER A 60 41.50 -33.71 -38.80
CA SER A 60 41.77 -34.75 -37.80
C SER A 60 42.71 -34.34 -36.65
N ASN A 61 43.61 -33.36 -36.88
CA ASN A 61 44.52 -32.83 -35.86
C ASN A 61 43.96 -31.63 -35.09
N GLN A 62 42.78 -31.13 -35.44
CA GLN A 62 42.17 -29.92 -34.88
C GLN A 62 43.07 -28.68 -34.98
N SER A 63 43.86 -28.59 -36.06
CA SER A 63 44.81 -27.52 -36.33
C SER A 63 44.17 -26.34 -37.06
N VAL A 64 43.08 -26.59 -37.78
CA VAL A 64 42.30 -25.58 -38.50
C VAL A 64 40.83 -25.87 -38.34
N TYR A 65 40.00 -24.83 -38.28
CA TYR A 65 38.56 -25.00 -38.06
C TYR A 65 37.72 -23.98 -38.83
N GLU A 66 36.45 -24.33 -39.01
CA GLU A 66 35.40 -23.48 -39.54
C GLU A 66 34.14 -23.64 -38.69
N ILE A 67 33.48 -22.53 -38.37
CA ILE A 67 32.20 -22.53 -37.68
C ILE A 67 31.07 -22.45 -38.68
N CYS A 68 30.08 -23.33 -38.51
CA CYS A 68 28.87 -23.41 -39.33
C CYS A 68 27.64 -23.34 -38.42
N HIS A 69 26.52 -22.83 -38.94
CA HIS A 69 25.22 -22.94 -38.28
C HIS A 69 24.42 -24.07 -38.91
N LEU A 70 24.12 -25.12 -38.14
CA LEU A 70 23.20 -26.19 -38.51
C LEU A 70 21.77 -25.68 -38.47
N VAL A 71 21.04 -25.86 -39.57
CA VAL A 71 19.66 -25.40 -39.72
C VAL A 71 18.68 -26.51 -40.06
N ALA A 72 19.15 -27.65 -40.61
CA ALA A 72 18.33 -28.83 -40.79
C ALA A 72 19.18 -30.11 -40.78
N VAL A 73 18.54 -31.24 -40.48
CA VAL A 73 19.14 -32.58 -40.56
C VAL A 73 18.16 -33.50 -41.26
N GLU A 74 18.61 -34.13 -42.35
CA GLU A 74 17.87 -35.16 -43.06
C GLU A 74 18.71 -36.44 -43.10
N GLN A 75 18.28 -37.47 -42.36
CA GLN A 75 19.05 -38.70 -42.15
C GLN A 75 20.49 -38.39 -41.68
N ASP A 76 21.49 -38.70 -42.50
CA ASP A 76 22.92 -38.46 -42.25
C ASP A 76 23.47 -37.27 -43.06
N THR A 77 22.61 -36.37 -43.52
CA THR A 77 22.99 -35.13 -44.20
C THR A 77 22.62 -33.92 -43.34
N LEU A 78 23.61 -33.08 -43.05
CA LEU A 78 23.47 -31.85 -42.30
C LEU A 78 23.35 -30.66 -43.26
N THR A 79 22.31 -29.87 -43.15
CA THR A 79 22.19 -28.60 -43.89
C THR A 79 22.72 -27.47 -43.02
N VAL A 80 23.76 -26.81 -43.48
CA VAL A 80 24.46 -25.76 -42.72
C VAL A 80 24.59 -24.46 -43.49
N ILE A 81 24.73 -23.38 -42.72
CA ILE A 81 25.21 -22.10 -43.19
C ILE A 81 26.70 -21.99 -42.82
N ARG A 82 27.57 -21.90 -43.82
CA ARG A 82 29.04 -21.90 -43.71
C ARG A 82 29.60 -20.55 -43.24
N ALA A 83 30.89 -20.50 -42.90
CA ALA A 83 31.64 -19.27 -42.61
C ALA A 83 30.98 -18.36 -41.56
N ARG A 84 30.79 -18.88 -40.35
CA ARG A 84 30.19 -18.15 -39.21
C ARG A 84 31.26 -17.76 -38.20
N GLU A 85 30.92 -16.82 -37.31
CA GLU A 85 31.83 -16.28 -36.29
C GLU A 85 33.17 -15.75 -36.86
N GLY A 86 33.14 -15.18 -38.08
CA GLY A 86 34.33 -14.66 -38.75
C GLY A 86 35.28 -15.72 -39.32
N THR A 87 34.90 -17.01 -39.28
CA THR A 87 35.66 -18.06 -39.97
C THR A 87 35.37 -18.08 -41.47
N GLU A 88 36.29 -18.66 -42.24
CA GLU A 88 36.18 -18.79 -43.70
C GLU A 88 35.71 -20.20 -44.09
N ALA A 89 34.92 -20.28 -45.17
CA ALA A 89 34.50 -21.57 -45.72
C ALA A 89 35.67 -22.30 -46.37
N ARG A 90 35.85 -23.59 -46.03
CA ARG A 90 36.96 -24.42 -46.50
C ARG A 90 36.48 -25.73 -47.14
N ALA A 91 37.32 -26.30 -48.00
CA ALA A 91 37.19 -27.70 -48.39
C ALA A 91 37.64 -28.57 -47.21
N TRP A 92 36.94 -29.68 -46.99
CA TRP A 92 37.23 -30.64 -45.92
C TRP A 92 37.26 -32.04 -46.51
N ALA A 93 38.16 -32.88 -46.02
CA ALA A 93 38.38 -34.23 -46.53
C ALA A 93 37.46 -35.24 -45.85
N LEU A 94 37.27 -36.38 -46.53
CA LEU A 94 36.72 -37.59 -45.93
C LEU A 94 37.41 -37.87 -44.58
N ASN A 95 36.61 -38.22 -43.58
CA ASN A 95 37.01 -38.45 -42.19
C ASN A 95 37.35 -37.22 -41.34
N ASP A 96 37.39 -36.01 -41.90
CA ASP A 96 37.50 -34.79 -41.09
C ASP A 96 36.30 -34.66 -40.15
N ILE A 97 36.48 -33.93 -39.06
CA ILE A 97 35.59 -33.93 -37.91
C ILE A 97 34.51 -32.86 -38.10
N VAL A 98 33.26 -33.23 -37.79
CA VAL A 98 32.16 -32.29 -37.56
C VAL A 98 31.60 -32.50 -36.16
N ALA A 99 31.57 -31.45 -35.35
CA ALA A 99 31.15 -31.56 -33.96
C ALA A 99 30.47 -30.30 -33.43
N ASN A 100 29.59 -30.45 -32.44
CA ASN A 100 29.02 -29.33 -31.68
C ASN A 100 29.97 -28.94 -30.53
N PHE A 101 31.15 -28.40 -30.89
CA PHE A 101 32.07 -27.86 -29.91
C PHE A 101 31.58 -26.51 -29.38
N ALA A 102 31.94 -26.20 -28.13
CA ALA A 102 31.78 -24.86 -27.59
C ALA A 102 32.60 -23.88 -28.44
N THR A 103 31.91 -22.87 -28.99
CA THR A 103 32.54 -21.80 -29.75
C THR A 103 32.57 -20.54 -28.90
N ARG A 104 33.47 -19.60 -29.22
CA ARG A 104 33.49 -18.28 -28.56
C ARG A 104 32.11 -17.63 -28.61
N GLY A 105 31.45 -17.63 -29.78
CA GLY A 105 30.10 -17.06 -29.88
C GLY A 105 29.02 -17.89 -29.18
N SER A 106 29.24 -19.16 -28.85
CA SER A 106 28.33 -19.93 -27.99
C SER A 106 28.45 -19.45 -26.55
N GLU A 107 29.68 -19.33 -26.06
CA GLU A 107 29.96 -18.92 -24.67
C GLU A 107 29.64 -17.44 -24.41
N GLU A 108 29.86 -16.55 -25.39
CA GLU A 108 29.50 -15.13 -25.28
C GLU A 108 27.98 -14.90 -25.17
N ASN A 109 27.17 -15.84 -25.63
CA ASN A 109 25.72 -15.76 -25.52
C ASN A 109 25.19 -16.19 -24.15
N PHE A 110 26.01 -16.78 -23.28
CA PHE A 110 25.58 -17.12 -21.93
C PHE A 110 25.50 -15.87 -21.04
N ALA A 111 24.35 -15.69 -20.39
CA ALA A 111 24.19 -14.66 -19.39
C ALA A 111 25.12 -14.95 -18.21
N GLN A 112 26.03 -14.01 -17.92
CA GLN A 112 26.90 -14.08 -16.76
C GLN A 112 26.21 -13.44 -15.55
N ILE A 113 26.67 -13.78 -14.35
CA ILE A 113 26.15 -13.20 -13.09
C ILE A 113 26.22 -11.67 -13.14
N PHE A 114 27.33 -11.12 -13.66
CA PHE A 114 27.49 -9.68 -13.83
C PHE A 114 26.42 -9.06 -14.75
N HIS A 115 26.07 -9.74 -15.86
CA HIS A 115 25.03 -9.26 -16.78
C HIS A 115 23.68 -9.17 -16.07
N LEU A 116 23.35 -10.16 -15.22
CA LEU A 116 22.11 -10.19 -14.46
C LEU A 116 22.07 -9.13 -13.35
N GLN A 117 23.15 -9.00 -12.59
CA GLN A 117 23.25 -8.03 -11.49
C GLN A 117 23.19 -6.57 -11.96
N ASN A 118 23.74 -6.28 -13.15
CA ASN A 118 23.68 -4.95 -13.76
C ASN A 118 22.44 -4.75 -14.65
N GLY A 119 21.57 -5.76 -14.78
CA GLY A 119 20.38 -5.66 -15.62
C GLY A 119 20.68 -5.43 -17.10
N GLN A 120 21.79 -5.93 -17.63
CA GLN A 120 22.28 -5.62 -18.98
C GLN A 120 21.25 -5.84 -20.12
N TYR A 121 20.29 -6.74 -19.94
CA TYR A 121 19.27 -7.04 -20.94
C TYR A 121 17.93 -6.32 -20.70
N THR A 122 17.78 -5.63 -19.57
CA THR A 122 16.50 -5.06 -19.12
C THR A 122 16.64 -3.68 -18.49
N ALA A 123 17.83 -3.08 -18.48
CA ALA A 123 18.07 -1.79 -17.87
C ALA A 123 19.15 -1.00 -18.62
N GLY A 124 19.09 0.32 -18.51
CA GLY A 124 20.17 1.18 -19.02
C GLY A 124 19.87 2.66 -18.87
N ASP A 125 20.93 3.45 -19.02
CA ASP A 125 20.86 4.91 -19.07
C ASP A 125 20.23 5.37 -20.38
N ALA A 126 19.19 6.19 -20.27
CA ALA A 126 18.53 6.77 -21.43
C ALA A 126 19.40 7.87 -22.02
N GLY A 127 19.69 7.74 -23.31
CA GLY A 127 20.14 8.86 -24.13
C GLY A 127 18.96 9.69 -24.65
N GLY A 128 19.22 10.50 -25.68
CA GLY A 128 18.20 11.29 -26.37
C GLY A 128 17.98 12.68 -25.75
N THR A 129 16.73 13.11 -25.67
CA THR A 129 16.31 14.42 -25.14
C THR A 129 15.31 14.25 -23.99
N GLU A 130 14.90 15.35 -23.37
CA GLU A 130 13.90 15.38 -22.29
C GLU A 130 12.59 14.64 -22.60
N ASN A 131 12.12 14.69 -23.85
CA ASN A 131 10.82 14.10 -24.25
C ASN A 131 10.96 12.99 -25.31
N ALA A 132 12.16 12.73 -25.81
CA ALA A 132 12.45 11.65 -26.75
C ALA A 132 13.66 10.86 -26.26
N LEU A 133 13.41 9.92 -25.36
CA LEU A 133 14.41 9.07 -24.76
C LEU A 133 14.85 7.99 -25.74
N THR A 134 16.10 7.55 -25.64
CA THR A 134 16.62 6.42 -26.41
C THR A 134 17.24 5.40 -25.48
N LEU A 135 16.95 4.11 -25.70
CA LEU A 135 17.59 3.01 -24.97
C LEU A 135 18.06 1.94 -25.96
N ALA A 136 19.28 1.43 -25.77
CA ALA A 136 19.82 0.32 -26.53
C ALA A 136 20.06 -0.88 -25.61
N LEU A 137 19.49 -2.04 -25.97
CA LEU A 137 19.67 -3.29 -25.24
C LEU A 137 20.29 -4.35 -26.16
N PRO A 138 21.21 -5.20 -25.67
CA PRO A 138 21.70 -6.32 -26.44
C PRO A 138 20.61 -7.37 -26.65
N THR A 139 20.63 -8.06 -27.80
CA THR A 139 19.72 -9.19 -28.08
C THR A 139 20.32 -10.16 -29.10
N THR A 140 19.85 -11.40 -29.09
CA THR A 140 20.08 -12.40 -30.14
C THR A 140 18.85 -12.65 -31.01
N ALA A 141 17.76 -11.91 -30.79
CA ALA A 141 16.48 -12.10 -31.50
C ALA A 141 16.63 -12.01 -33.03
N PHE A 142 17.51 -11.12 -33.51
CA PHE A 142 17.70 -10.84 -34.94
C PHE A 142 18.87 -11.58 -35.59
N VAL A 143 19.53 -12.49 -34.86
CA VAL A 143 20.62 -13.29 -35.43
C VAL A 143 20.05 -14.38 -36.34
N ASN A 144 20.76 -14.69 -37.42
CA ASN A 144 20.46 -15.80 -38.34
C ASN A 144 19.07 -15.73 -39.01
N GLY A 145 18.62 -14.52 -39.35
CA GLY A 145 17.36 -14.31 -40.09
C GLY A 145 16.11 -14.17 -39.21
N GLY A 146 16.27 -14.16 -37.88
CA GLY A 146 15.16 -13.82 -36.98
C GLY A 146 14.67 -12.39 -37.19
N ASP A 147 13.36 -12.18 -37.21
CA ASP A 147 12.72 -10.89 -37.47
C ASP A 147 11.75 -10.45 -36.35
N ASP A 148 11.28 -11.39 -35.52
CA ASP A 148 10.44 -11.14 -34.35
C ASP A 148 11.25 -10.90 -33.06
N TRP A 149 10.64 -10.16 -32.13
CA TRP A 149 11.18 -9.89 -30.81
C TRP A 149 10.05 -9.84 -29.78
N SER A 150 10.39 -10.17 -28.53
CA SER A 150 9.46 -10.00 -27.41
C SER A 150 10.19 -9.50 -26.19
N LEU A 151 9.49 -8.71 -25.40
CA LEU A 151 9.96 -8.23 -24.12
C LEU A 151 8.88 -8.52 -23.09
N ARG A 152 9.14 -9.49 -22.21
CA ARG A 152 8.22 -9.92 -21.14
C ARG A 152 8.67 -9.51 -19.75
N THR A 153 9.83 -8.87 -19.66
CA THR A 153 10.41 -8.34 -18.43
C THR A 153 10.26 -6.82 -18.42
N PRO A 154 10.01 -6.20 -17.26
CA PRO A 154 10.06 -4.74 -17.12
C PRO A 154 11.41 -4.18 -17.57
N LEU A 155 11.40 -3.00 -18.22
CA LEU A 155 12.61 -2.21 -18.41
C LEU A 155 12.81 -1.25 -17.26
N VAL A 156 14.06 -1.13 -16.80
CA VAL A 156 14.47 -0.08 -15.86
C VAL A 156 15.26 0.97 -16.63
N VAL A 157 14.66 2.12 -16.86
CA VAL A 157 15.25 3.20 -17.68
C VAL A 157 15.73 4.31 -16.76
N TYR A 158 17.01 4.69 -16.82
CA TYR A 158 17.55 5.78 -16.03
C TYR A 158 17.54 7.07 -16.86
N PRO A 159 16.61 8.01 -16.64
CA PRO A 159 16.49 9.21 -17.45
C PRO A 159 17.64 10.20 -17.17
N ALA A 160 18.18 10.82 -18.22
CA ALA A 160 19.19 11.87 -18.12
C ALA A 160 18.60 13.28 -17.87
N HIS A 161 17.29 13.43 -18.10
CA HIS A 161 16.59 14.70 -18.05
C HIS A 161 15.21 14.54 -17.43
N ASP A 162 14.72 15.61 -16.82
CA ASP A 162 13.31 15.75 -16.45
C ASP A 162 12.50 16.00 -17.73
N ASN A 163 11.29 15.48 -17.83
CA ASN A 163 10.44 15.74 -18.99
C ASN A 163 9.66 17.05 -18.83
N THR A 164 9.36 17.69 -19.95
CA THR A 164 8.58 18.94 -20.01
C THR A 164 7.20 18.73 -20.64
N GLU A 165 6.97 17.60 -21.28
CA GLU A 165 5.73 17.23 -21.97
C GLU A 165 5.61 15.70 -22.13
N ALA A 166 4.69 15.24 -22.98
CA ALA A 166 4.54 13.83 -23.33
C ALA A 166 5.85 13.25 -23.90
N CYS A 167 6.19 12.03 -23.50
CA CYS A 167 7.48 11.43 -23.83
C CYS A 167 7.35 10.18 -24.70
N THR A 168 8.43 9.90 -25.43
CA THR A 168 8.62 8.65 -26.17
C THR A 168 9.93 7.97 -25.76
N LEU A 169 9.99 6.65 -25.98
CA LEU A 169 11.19 5.84 -25.85
C LEU A 169 11.46 5.14 -27.19
N ALA A 170 12.54 5.55 -27.88
CA ALA A 170 13.08 4.81 -29.00
C ALA A 170 13.92 3.64 -28.46
N LEU A 171 13.41 2.40 -28.63
CA LEU A 171 14.10 1.20 -28.19
C LEU A 171 14.88 0.60 -29.37
N SER A 172 16.18 0.42 -29.16
CA SER A 172 17.04 -0.36 -30.03
C SER A 172 17.37 -1.68 -29.35
N MET A 173 17.28 -2.78 -30.09
CA MET A 173 17.70 -4.09 -29.63
C MET A 173 18.75 -4.64 -30.60
N GLY A 174 19.97 -4.85 -30.11
CA GLY A 174 21.14 -5.04 -30.98
C GLY A 174 21.36 -3.80 -31.85
N GLU A 175 21.55 -3.99 -33.16
CA GLU A 175 21.77 -2.91 -34.12
C GLU A 175 20.47 -2.36 -34.74
N ARG A 176 19.30 -2.88 -34.32
CA ARG A 176 18.01 -2.55 -34.92
C ARG A 176 17.16 -1.69 -33.97
N VAL A 177 16.66 -0.57 -34.47
CA VAL A 177 15.56 0.16 -33.81
C VAL A 177 14.29 -0.67 -33.96
N VAL A 178 13.75 -1.16 -32.84
CA VAL A 178 12.55 -2.01 -32.84
C VAL A 178 11.26 -1.21 -32.80
N GLY A 179 11.33 0.04 -32.35
CA GLY A 179 10.21 0.98 -32.39
C GLY A 179 10.49 2.26 -31.61
N ILE A 180 9.57 3.20 -31.77
CA ILE A 180 9.48 4.43 -30.96
C ILE A 180 8.13 4.36 -30.27
N PHE A 181 8.16 4.23 -28.95
CA PHE A 181 6.99 3.90 -28.15
C PHE A 181 6.61 5.10 -27.29
N PRO A 182 5.34 5.55 -27.28
CA PRO A 182 4.87 6.51 -26.29
C PRO A 182 5.08 5.95 -24.87
N LEU A 183 5.53 6.80 -23.95
CA LEU A 183 5.52 6.54 -22.53
C LEU A 183 4.21 7.03 -21.93
N ARG A 184 3.49 6.16 -21.23
CA ARG A 184 2.16 6.42 -20.68
C ARG A 184 2.12 6.17 -19.18
N LYS A 185 1.19 6.80 -18.48
CA LYS A 185 0.91 6.53 -17.06
C LYS A 185 0.21 5.19 -16.88
N GLY A 186 0.05 4.77 -15.62
CA GLY A 186 -0.64 3.53 -15.26
C GLY A 186 -2.09 3.42 -15.77
N ASP A 187 -2.75 4.56 -16.01
CA ASP A 187 -4.11 4.64 -16.58
C ASP A 187 -4.13 4.78 -18.11
N GLY A 188 -2.96 4.77 -18.77
CA GLY A 188 -2.81 4.93 -20.22
C GLY A 188 -2.76 6.38 -20.72
N SER A 189 -2.95 7.37 -19.84
CA SER A 189 -2.81 8.78 -20.20
C SER A 189 -1.36 9.16 -20.51
N GLU A 190 -1.16 10.28 -21.21
CA GLU A 190 0.19 10.77 -21.52
C GLU A 190 0.91 11.26 -20.28
N LEU A 191 2.25 11.13 -20.27
CA LEU A 191 3.06 11.82 -19.28
C LEU A 191 2.94 13.34 -19.44
N GLY A 192 2.93 14.05 -18.32
CA GLY A 192 2.99 15.50 -18.24
C GLY A 192 4.33 15.97 -17.66
N PRO A 193 4.57 17.30 -17.65
CA PRO A 193 5.82 17.87 -17.16
C PRO A 193 6.18 17.38 -15.74
N GLY A 194 7.41 16.91 -15.55
CA GLY A 194 7.95 16.47 -14.26
C GLY A 194 7.50 15.07 -13.78
N ASP A 195 6.79 14.31 -14.62
CA ASP A 195 6.47 12.89 -14.37
C ASP A 195 7.71 11.99 -14.46
N ILE A 196 8.70 12.39 -15.26
CA ILE A 196 10.05 11.83 -15.32
C ILE A 196 10.98 12.81 -14.61
N ARG A 197 11.82 12.28 -13.72
CA ARG A 197 12.83 13.07 -13.00
C ARG A 197 14.19 12.40 -13.06
N THR A 198 15.20 13.19 -13.35
CA THR A 198 16.60 12.80 -13.39
C THR A 198 17.00 12.18 -12.05
N GLY A 199 17.70 11.04 -12.11
CA GLY A 199 18.11 10.29 -10.92
C GLY A 199 17.04 9.38 -10.33
N ILE A 200 15.80 9.38 -10.85
CA ILE A 200 14.76 8.42 -10.49
C ILE A 200 14.58 7.43 -11.66
N PRO A 201 14.92 6.15 -11.50
CA PRO A 201 14.73 5.16 -12.56
C PRO A 201 13.24 4.93 -12.84
N LEU A 202 12.89 4.78 -14.10
CA LEU A 202 11.55 4.46 -14.58
C LEU A 202 11.38 2.95 -14.72
N ILE A 203 10.25 2.42 -14.27
CA ILE A 203 9.83 1.04 -14.54
C ILE A 203 8.86 1.06 -15.72
N CYS A 204 9.34 0.69 -16.90
CA CYS A 204 8.60 0.70 -18.15
C CYS A 204 8.12 -0.71 -18.52
N LEU A 205 6.81 -0.89 -18.64
CA LEU A 205 6.16 -2.15 -18.99
C LEU A 205 5.59 -2.07 -20.40
N LEU A 206 6.08 -2.91 -21.32
CA LEU A 206 5.52 -2.99 -22.67
C LEU A 206 4.08 -3.53 -22.58
N ASN A 207 3.13 -2.84 -23.20
CA ASN A 207 1.74 -3.31 -23.22
C ASN A 207 1.55 -4.55 -24.10
N SER A 208 0.39 -5.20 -23.97
CA SER A 208 0.02 -6.40 -24.74
C SER A 208 0.03 -6.17 -26.25
N GLU A 209 -0.32 -4.96 -26.68
CA GLU A 209 -0.37 -4.57 -28.10
C GLU A 209 1.01 -4.26 -28.68
N LYS A 210 2.07 -4.18 -27.85
CA LYS A 210 3.42 -3.74 -28.21
C LYS A 210 3.44 -2.38 -28.91
N ASP A 211 2.60 -1.43 -28.49
CA ASP A 211 2.52 -0.08 -29.09
C ASP A 211 2.97 1.04 -28.15
N SER A 212 3.09 0.78 -26.84
CA SER A 212 3.47 1.77 -25.83
C SER A 212 4.05 1.12 -24.58
N PHE A 213 4.77 1.92 -23.79
CA PHE A 213 5.24 1.52 -22.47
C PHE A 213 4.44 2.22 -21.38
N ILE A 214 3.96 1.44 -20.41
CA ILE A 214 3.38 1.95 -19.17
C ILE A 214 4.52 2.22 -18.17
N VAL A 215 4.64 3.47 -17.74
CA VAL A 215 5.58 3.91 -16.70
C VAL A 215 4.90 3.76 -15.34
N ALA A 216 5.22 2.65 -14.66
CA ALA A 216 4.55 2.25 -13.43
C ALA A 216 4.78 3.20 -12.25
N ASN A 217 5.84 4.01 -12.30
CA ASN A 217 6.25 4.93 -11.23
C ASN A 217 6.43 6.37 -11.72
N SER A 218 5.60 6.83 -12.66
CA SER A 218 5.55 8.25 -13.04
C SER A 218 5.25 9.12 -11.82
N ALA A 219 5.94 10.27 -11.69
CA ALA A 219 5.89 11.09 -10.48
C ALA A 219 4.49 11.63 -10.15
N GLY A 220 3.63 11.81 -11.16
CA GLY A 220 2.23 12.18 -11.01
C GLY A 220 1.42 11.23 -10.15
N ILE A 221 1.83 9.96 -10.02
CA ILE A 221 1.21 9.01 -9.08
C ILE A 221 1.34 9.50 -7.63
N TYR A 222 2.41 10.19 -7.28
CA TYR A 222 2.65 10.67 -5.91
C TYR A 222 2.10 12.07 -5.63
N GLY A 223 1.69 12.81 -6.67
CA GLY A 223 1.21 14.20 -6.56
C GLY A 223 -0.29 14.35 -6.35
N GLU A 224 -1.08 13.30 -6.59
CA GLU A 224 -2.55 13.33 -6.45
C GLU A 224 -3.05 12.97 -5.04
N PHE A 225 -2.13 12.62 -4.14
CA PHE A 225 -2.46 12.39 -2.74
C PHE A 225 -2.32 13.69 -1.97
N TYR A 226 -3.38 14.09 -1.27
CA TYR A 226 -3.28 15.13 -0.26
C TYR A 226 -2.21 14.74 0.75
N THR A 227 -1.25 15.63 0.97
CA THR A 227 -0.41 15.52 2.15
C THR A 227 -1.31 15.58 3.39
N LYS A 228 -0.87 14.97 4.49
CA LYS A 228 -1.65 14.99 5.74
C LYS A 228 -2.10 16.42 6.13
N PRO A 229 -1.24 17.46 6.06
CA PRO A 229 -1.68 18.84 6.32
C PRO A 229 -2.76 19.35 5.35
N GLU A 230 -2.63 19.09 4.04
CA GLU A 230 -3.64 19.52 3.05
C GLU A 230 -4.98 18.79 3.25
N ALA A 231 -4.93 17.50 3.62
CA ALA A 231 -6.12 16.73 3.95
C ALA A 231 -6.79 17.26 5.22
N ASP A 232 -6.00 17.57 6.26
CA ASP A 232 -6.49 18.12 7.53
C ASP A 232 -7.10 19.52 7.36
N GLU A 233 -6.65 20.30 6.36
CA GLU A 233 -7.21 21.61 6.03
C GLU A 233 -8.48 21.51 5.16
N ARG A 234 -8.48 20.63 4.15
CA ARG A 234 -9.59 20.53 3.18
C ARG A 234 -10.75 19.68 3.67
N PHE A 235 -10.50 18.68 4.50
CA PHE A 235 -11.52 17.74 4.95
C PHE A 235 -11.70 17.82 6.47
N GLN A 236 -12.96 17.74 6.91
CA GLN A 236 -13.26 17.72 8.35
C GLN A 236 -12.73 16.42 8.98
N PRO A 237 -12.06 16.50 10.15
CA PRO A 237 -11.67 15.32 10.90
C PRO A 237 -12.88 14.44 11.23
N LYS A 238 -12.71 13.12 11.08
CA LYS A 238 -13.76 12.13 11.41
C LYS A 238 -14.29 12.38 12.83
N GLY A 239 -15.58 12.69 12.94
CA GLY A 239 -16.26 12.96 14.22
C GLY A 239 -16.77 14.39 14.40
N ASN A 240 -16.38 15.34 13.55
CA ASN A 240 -16.82 16.74 13.63
C ASN A 240 -17.93 17.06 12.60
N TYR A 241 -19.07 16.38 12.73
CA TYR A 241 -20.17 16.40 11.74
C TYR A 241 -21.26 17.44 11.99
N ALA A 242 -21.05 18.39 12.90
CA ALA A 242 -22.07 19.36 13.22
C ALA A 242 -22.25 20.30 12.01
N PRO A 243 -23.42 20.35 11.34
CA PRO A 243 -23.60 21.21 10.18
C PRO A 243 -23.36 22.66 10.59
N ALA A 244 -22.50 23.36 9.85
CA ALA A 244 -22.19 24.76 10.10
C ALA A 244 -23.49 25.58 10.04
N GLY A 245 -23.86 26.22 11.14
CA GLY A 245 -25.09 27.02 11.26
C GLY A 245 -26.32 26.28 11.80
N GLU A 246 -26.33 24.94 11.86
CA GLU A 246 -27.45 24.17 12.46
C GLU A 246 -27.15 23.66 13.87
N SER A 247 -25.94 23.90 14.36
CA SER A 247 -25.48 23.45 15.66
C SER A 247 -24.89 24.61 16.44
N TYR A 248 -25.28 24.73 17.71
CA TYR A 248 -24.70 25.72 18.61
C TYR A 248 -23.36 25.22 19.11
N THR A 249 -22.35 26.09 19.09
CA THR A 249 -21.15 25.88 19.90
C THR A 249 -21.55 25.78 21.37
N LYS A 250 -20.69 25.16 22.19
CA LYS A 250 -20.94 25.05 23.64
C LYS A 250 -21.26 26.42 24.27
N GLN A 251 -20.50 27.45 23.91
CA GLN A 251 -20.72 28.81 24.39
C GLN A 251 -22.05 29.41 23.94
N GLU A 252 -22.47 29.19 22.69
CA GLU A 252 -23.77 29.65 22.20
C GLU A 252 -24.92 28.93 22.90
N SER A 253 -24.79 27.62 23.13
CA SER A 253 -25.78 26.85 23.88
C SER A 253 -25.86 27.34 25.33
N ASP A 254 -24.73 27.55 25.99
CA ASP A 254 -24.65 28.01 27.38
C ASP A 254 -25.25 29.42 27.55
N ASN A 255 -25.15 30.26 26.52
CA ASN A 255 -25.74 31.61 26.52
C ASN A 255 -27.24 31.62 26.15
N ARG A 256 -27.69 30.71 25.29
CA ARG A 256 -29.07 30.68 24.78
C ARG A 256 -30.04 29.90 25.67
N PHE A 257 -29.56 28.86 26.35
CA PHE A 257 -30.41 27.95 27.11
C PHE A 257 -30.04 27.94 28.59
N GLN A 258 -31.06 27.91 29.46
CA GLN A 258 -30.82 27.87 30.90
C GLN A 258 -30.17 26.53 31.32
N PRO A 259 -29.24 26.54 32.29
CA PRO A 259 -28.63 25.32 32.80
C PRO A 259 -29.67 24.33 33.33
N LYS A 260 -29.45 23.03 33.08
CA LYS A 260 -30.31 21.95 33.58
C LYS A 260 -30.51 22.09 35.10
N GLY A 261 -31.77 22.20 35.52
CA GLY A 261 -32.15 22.33 36.94
C GLY A 261 -32.61 23.73 37.36
N ASN A 262 -32.49 24.75 36.50
CA ASN A 262 -32.99 26.09 36.77
C ASN A 262 -34.21 26.39 35.89
N TYR A 263 -35.37 25.80 36.21
CA TYR A 263 -36.59 25.88 35.38
C TYR A 263 -37.62 26.89 35.88
N ALA A 264 -37.33 27.65 36.93
CA ALA A 264 -38.28 28.58 37.51
C ALA A 264 -38.34 29.86 36.65
N PRO A 265 -39.51 30.28 36.15
CA PRO A 265 -39.65 31.58 35.48
C PRO A 265 -39.20 32.69 36.42
N ALA A 266 -38.24 33.50 35.97
CA ALA A 266 -37.73 34.61 36.75
C ALA A 266 -38.88 35.58 37.09
N GLY A 267 -39.18 35.73 38.38
CA GLY A 267 -40.22 36.64 38.88
C GLY A 267 -41.54 35.98 39.29
N GLU A 268 -41.77 34.69 38.99
CA GLU A 268 -43.01 33.98 39.37
C GLU A 268 -42.84 32.98 40.52
N ALA A 269 -41.60 32.67 40.90
CA ALA A 269 -41.28 31.82 42.05
C ALA A 269 -40.39 32.54 43.05
N TYR A 270 -40.64 32.35 44.34
CA TYR A 270 -39.74 32.81 45.39
C TYR A 270 -38.42 32.04 45.31
N THR A 271 -37.30 32.77 45.39
CA THR A 271 -35.99 32.19 45.70
C THR A 271 -36.03 31.47 47.04
N LYS A 272 -35.07 30.58 47.29
CA LYS A 272 -34.98 29.86 48.56
C LYS A 272 -34.94 30.85 49.74
N GLU A 273 -34.16 31.92 49.61
CA GLU A 273 -34.03 32.97 50.62
C GLU A 273 -35.36 33.71 50.85
N GLN A 274 -36.09 34.02 49.77
CA GLN A 274 -37.41 34.67 49.89
C GLN A 274 -38.45 33.75 50.53
N SER A 275 -38.43 32.46 50.22
CA SER A 275 -39.32 31.46 50.82
C SER A 275 -38.98 31.25 52.29
N ASP A 276 -37.70 31.11 52.62
CA ASP A 276 -37.20 30.89 53.98
C ASP A 276 -37.53 32.08 54.91
N ALA A 277 -37.60 33.29 54.37
CA ALA A 277 -38.02 34.48 55.12
C ALA A 277 -39.55 34.58 55.35
N ARG A 278 -40.37 33.94 54.51
CA ARG A 278 -41.83 34.14 54.50
C ARG A 278 -42.62 33.01 55.16
N TYR A 279 -42.15 31.77 55.07
CA TYR A 279 -42.93 30.60 55.47
C TYR A 279 -42.28 29.87 56.65
N ILE A 280 -43.09 29.30 57.55
CA ILE A 280 -42.58 28.42 58.62
C ILE A 280 -42.07 27.13 57.99
N GLN A 281 -40.82 26.75 58.26
CA GLN A 281 -40.24 25.52 57.70
C GLN A 281 -40.38 24.30 58.62
N ASN A 282 -40.59 24.53 59.92
CA ASN A 282 -40.73 23.46 60.89
C ASN A 282 -41.40 23.94 62.19
N GLU A 283 -41.93 23.02 62.99
CA GLU A 283 -42.55 23.27 64.28
C GLU A 283 -42.12 22.21 65.31
N LYS A 284 -42.00 22.60 66.58
CA LYS A 284 -41.67 21.68 67.69
C LYS A 284 -42.16 22.19 69.04
N LEU A 285 -42.17 21.29 70.02
CA LEU A 285 -42.22 21.67 71.44
C LEU A 285 -40.80 21.86 71.98
N GLY A 286 -40.54 22.99 72.64
CA GLY A 286 -39.24 23.31 73.23
C GLY A 286 -38.94 22.54 74.53
N ALA A 287 -37.97 23.05 75.29
CA ALA A 287 -37.54 22.43 76.54
C ALA A 287 -38.69 22.37 77.57
N GLN A 288 -38.77 21.27 78.32
CA GLN A 288 -39.75 21.10 79.37
C GLN A 288 -39.46 22.00 80.57
N SER A 289 -40.50 22.61 81.12
CA SER A 289 -40.46 23.32 82.39
C SER A 289 -41.70 22.99 83.21
N SER A 290 -41.72 23.40 84.48
CA SER A 290 -42.87 23.26 85.36
C SER A 290 -43.19 24.54 86.12
N ILE A 291 -44.46 24.69 86.48
CA ILE A 291 -44.95 25.77 87.34
C ILE A 291 -45.71 25.15 88.50
N GLY A 292 -45.37 25.55 89.73
CA GLY A 292 -46.04 25.07 90.93
C GLY A 292 -47.46 25.61 91.02
N THR A 293 -48.39 24.79 91.53
CA THR A 293 -49.80 25.16 91.69
C THR A 293 -50.11 25.45 93.17
N PRO A 294 -50.28 26.72 93.58
CA PRO A 294 -50.58 27.07 94.97
C PRO A 294 -51.94 26.53 95.42
N SER A 295 -52.09 26.24 96.71
CA SER A 295 -53.36 25.77 97.28
C SER A 295 -54.49 26.77 97.05
N ASN A 296 -55.67 26.26 96.67
CA ASN A 296 -56.88 27.05 96.41
C ASN A 296 -56.70 28.17 95.35
N SER A 297 -55.88 27.92 94.32
CA SER A 297 -55.61 28.87 93.23
C SER A 297 -55.68 28.21 91.85
N THR A 298 -56.10 28.97 90.85
CA THR A 298 -56.00 28.57 89.44
C THR A 298 -54.60 28.88 88.92
N THR A 299 -53.95 27.91 88.29
CA THR A 299 -52.64 28.09 87.64
C THR A 299 -52.77 27.82 86.14
N THR A 300 -52.20 28.70 85.32
CA THR A 300 -52.16 28.55 83.87
C THR A 300 -50.70 28.41 83.41
N VAL A 301 -50.50 27.74 82.28
CA VAL A 301 -49.18 27.70 81.64
C VAL A 301 -48.88 29.06 81.00
N PRO A 302 -47.60 29.49 80.90
CA PRO A 302 -47.25 30.77 80.31
C PRO A 302 -47.74 30.92 78.86
N ALA A 303 -47.92 32.16 78.40
CA ALA A 303 -48.24 32.46 77.00
C ALA A 303 -47.20 31.82 76.05
N GLY A 304 -47.67 31.29 74.92
CA GLY A 304 -46.83 30.56 73.98
C GLY A 304 -46.47 29.13 74.39
N CYS A 305 -46.95 28.65 75.55
CA CYS A 305 -46.72 27.29 76.03
C CYS A 305 -48.00 26.44 75.97
N THR A 306 -47.82 25.13 75.77
CA THR A 306 -48.88 24.14 75.98
C THR A 306 -48.56 23.29 77.19
N GLN A 307 -49.61 22.90 77.92
CA GLN A 307 -49.49 21.90 78.99
C GLN A 307 -49.19 20.54 78.35
N VAL A 308 -48.18 19.85 78.88
CA VAL A 308 -47.76 18.51 78.42
C VAL A 308 -47.82 17.46 79.53
N GLY A 309 -48.11 17.87 80.77
CA GLY A 309 -48.26 16.96 81.89
C GLY A 309 -48.67 17.66 83.18
N VAL A 310 -48.91 16.86 84.21
CA VAL A 310 -49.20 17.32 85.58
C VAL A 310 -48.40 16.47 86.56
N THR A 311 -47.94 17.07 87.65
CA THR A 311 -47.43 16.34 88.81
C THR A 311 -48.51 16.30 89.86
N LEU A 312 -48.70 15.11 90.44
CA LEU A 312 -49.67 14.86 91.49
C LEU A 312 -48.94 14.64 92.81
N SER A 313 -49.49 15.15 93.91
CA SER A 313 -49.02 14.77 95.25
C SER A 313 -49.41 13.34 95.60
N TYR A 314 -48.57 12.70 96.41
CA TYR A 314 -48.97 11.51 97.15
C TYR A 314 -49.17 11.92 98.61
N ASP A 315 -50.41 12.20 99.00
CA ASP A 315 -50.77 12.28 100.40
C ASP A 315 -52.09 11.56 100.67
N GLY A 316 -52.06 10.67 101.66
CA GLY A 316 -53.22 9.90 102.09
C GLY A 316 -54.16 10.78 102.90
N SER A 317 -55.46 10.45 102.87
CA SER A 317 -56.57 11.06 103.64
C SER A 317 -57.29 12.28 103.06
N THR A 318 -56.73 13.08 102.13
CA THR A 318 -57.46 14.26 101.56
C THR A 318 -57.59 14.27 100.03
N GLY A 319 -57.07 13.24 99.36
CA GLY A 319 -57.16 13.07 97.90
C GLY A 319 -55.95 13.61 97.14
N THR A 320 -55.70 13.05 95.95
CA THR A 320 -54.60 13.43 95.07
C THR A 320 -54.85 14.81 94.45
N HIS A 321 -53.94 15.77 94.67
CA HIS A 321 -54.02 17.12 94.10
C HIS A 321 -52.88 17.38 93.10
N VAL A 322 -53.14 18.22 92.09
CA VAL A 322 -52.09 18.71 91.19
C VAL A 322 -51.17 19.64 91.99
N THR A 323 -49.86 19.37 91.95
CA THR A 323 -48.82 20.17 92.63
C THR A 323 -47.98 20.99 91.66
N SER A 324 -47.90 20.57 90.39
CA SER A 324 -47.30 21.37 89.33
C SER A 324 -47.89 21.05 87.96
N LEU A 325 -47.94 22.05 87.09
CA LEU A 325 -48.19 21.86 85.66
C LEU A 325 -46.86 21.77 84.93
N ILE A 326 -46.71 20.75 84.08
CA ILE A 326 -45.57 20.60 83.19
C ILE A 326 -45.94 21.19 81.84
N TYR A 327 -45.13 22.09 81.32
CA TYR A 327 -45.40 22.78 80.06
C TYR A 327 -44.16 22.84 79.16
N LYS A 328 -44.42 23.01 77.86
CA LYS A 328 -43.38 23.26 76.85
C LYS A 328 -43.78 24.45 75.97
N PRO A 329 -42.85 25.35 75.62
CA PRO A 329 -43.12 26.41 74.65
C PRO A 329 -43.32 25.80 73.26
N VAL A 330 -44.32 26.29 72.53
CA VAL A 330 -44.51 25.96 71.12
C VAL A 330 -43.55 26.83 70.31
N GLN A 331 -42.70 26.19 69.50
CA GLN A 331 -41.68 26.88 68.72
C GLN A 331 -41.81 26.57 67.23
N VAL A 332 -41.55 27.57 66.41
CA VAL A 332 -41.52 27.48 64.95
C VAL A 332 -40.12 27.83 64.45
N PHE A 333 -39.67 27.15 63.39
CA PHE A 333 -38.44 27.47 62.68
C PHE A 333 -38.78 28.35 61.48
N ILE A 334 -38.26 29.57 61.50
CA ILE A 334 -38.42 30.53 60.40
C ILE A 334 -37.11 31.29 60.20
N ASN A 335 -36.70 31.40 58.93
CA ASN A 335 -35.51 32.15 58.51
C ASN A 335 -34.24 31.74 59.28
N GLY A 336 -34.00 30.44 59.41
CA GLY A 336 -32.78 29.90 60.03
C GLY A 336 -32.77 29.88 61.58
N ALA A 337 -33.86 30.30 62.25
CA ALA A 337 -33.90 30.37 63.71
C ALA A 337 -35.20 29.78 64.29
N TRP A 338 -35.08 29.13 65.45
CA TRP A 338 -36.23 28.73 66.28
C TRP A 338 -36.76 29.94 67.06
N ARG A 339 -38.07 30.18 66.99
CA ARG A 339 -38.77 31.24 67.72
C ARG A 339 -39.92 30.65 68.50
N THR A 340 -40.16 31.13 69.72
CA THR A 340 -41.34 30.78 70.52
C THR A 340 -42.53 31.60 70.04
N ILE A 341 -43.68 30.95 69.87
CA ILE A 341 -44.94 31.64 69.49
C ILE A 341 -45.38 32.50 70.68
N GLU A 342 -45.80 33.74 70.42
CA GLU A 342 -46.46 34.56 71.45
C GLU A 342 -47.93 34.12 71.56
N GLY A 343 -48.39 33.89 72.79
CA GLY A 343 -49.76 33.46 73.10
C GLY A 343 -50.65 34.59 73.58
#